data_AF-A0A545T055-F1
#
_entry.id   AF-A0A545T055-F1
#
_cell.length_a   1.000
_cell.length_b   1.000
_cell.length_c   1.000
_cell.angle_alpha   90.00
_cell.angle_beta   90.00
_cell.angle_gamma   90.00
#
_symmetry.space_group_name_H-M   'P 1'
#
loop_
_entity.id
_entity.type
_entity.pdbx_description
1 polymer ?
#
loop_
_entity_poly.entity_id
_entity_poly.type
_entity_poly.pdbx_seq_one_letter_code
_entity_poly.pdbx_strand_id
1 'polypeptide(L)'
;MFFTDAPSVGPDGDSVVQAFFGITRYIEGSEPYSEIDFEYLPNGGWYTGSYEPSMWSGTYRIVDFSDPSNHAVTRTTGSLQGWHDLVMQVRDGQIDFFIDGQHQTGFSGSVTPDYPMFLMFQIWFSNDCFDLSCTKRGYLTDSNYREYYQDVDWVYFEKDTILSPAQVLQNVQDLRAQDIDFVKGNKPAGGGSTTQRCNWWGTIYNICTHIETGWGWQNNADCVGINTCATLPPPYGIIEQGSAFSRLIQAESYSNMAGVDVENTTDTGQGQNVGWIDTGDWMSYYDIAIPSTGSYRVEYRVASINGARLSLDLNGGDLVLGAVDIPATGGWQSWETVSHTVTLAAGSYNVGIYALSGGWNINWFRITKVE
;
A
#
# COMPACT_ATOMS: atom_id res chain seq x y z
N MET A 1 -12.06 14.18 10.50
CA MET A 1 -10.67 14.07 10.99
C MET A 1 -10.54 14.91 12.25
N PHE A 2 -9.76 14.47 13.24
CA PHE A 2 -9.45 15.26 14.42
C PHE A 2 -8.14 16.03 14.21
N PHE A 3 -8.18 17.35 14.37
CA PHE A 3 -7.00 18.19 14.32
C PHE A 3 -6.58 18.65 15.71
N THR A 4 -5.27 18.77 15.91
CA THR A 4 -4.66 19.29 17.13
C THR A 4 -3.93 20.60 16.84
N ASP A 5 -4.02 21.56 17.75
CA ASP A 5 -3.24 22.81 17.67
C ASP A 5 -1.84 22.66 18.28
N ALA A 6 -1.68 21.70 19.18
CA ALA A 6 -0.47 21.45 19.95
C ALA A 6 -0.28 19.94 20.16
N PRO A 7 0.95 19.48 20.44
CA PRO A 7 1.19 18.07 20.78
C PRO A 7 0.42 17.64 22.04
N SER A 8 0.10 16.34 22.15
CA SER A 8 -0.48 15.76 23.37
C SER A 8 0.50 15.76 24.53
N VAL A 9 1.80 15.70 24.24
CA VAL A 9 2.90 15.73 25.21
C VAL A 9 4.04 16.57 24.64
N GLY A 10 4.71 17.35 25.47
CA GLY A 10 5.93 18.08 25.10
C GLY A 10 5.71 19.53 24.65
N PRO A 11 6.79 20.24 24.29
CA PRO A 11 6.72 21.63 23.86
C PRO A 11 6.08 21.78 22.47
N ASP A 12 5.28 22.83 22.29
CA ASP A 12 4.61 23.18 21.03
C ASP A 12 5.43 24.19 20.20
N GLY A 13 5.19 24.20 18.89
CA GLY A 13 5.78 25.14 17.93
C GLY A 13 6.50 24.49 16.75
N ASP A 14 6.46 23.16 16.62
CA ASP A 14 6.94 22.49 15.40
C ASP A 14 6.06 22.82 14.19
N SER A 15 6.68 22.89 13.02
CA SER A 15 5.98 22.91 11.73
C SER A 15 5.40 21.54 11.40
N VAL A 16 4.26 21.25 12.02
CA VAL A 16 3.46 20.03 11.80
C VAL A 16 2.44 20.27 10.70
N VAL A 17 2.27 19.28 9.84
CA VAL A 17 1.24 19.23 8.80
C VAL A 17 0.33 18.04 9.10
N GLN A 18 -0.94 18.29 9.35
CA GLN A 18 -1.96 17.25 9.51
C GLN A 18 -2.76 17.18 8.22
N ALA A 19 -2.53 16.14 7.43
CA ALA A 19 -2.94 16.08 6.03
C ALA A 19 -3.99 15.00 5.75
N PHE A 20 -4.92 15.34 4.86
CA PHE A 20 -5.83 14.44 4.16
C PHE A 20 -5.78 14.78 2.67
N PHE A 21 -5.33 13.84 1.85
CA PHE A 21 -5.05 14.14 0.44
C PHE A 21 -5.31 12.94 -0.48
N GLY A 22 -5.63 13.25 -1.74
CA GLY A 22 -5.61 12.33 -2.86
C GLY A 22 -4.33 12.53 -3.63
N ILE A 23 -3.58 11.46 -3.95
CA ILE A 23 -2.35 11.57 -4.75
C ILE A 23 -2.17 10.38 -5.70
N THR A 24 -1.60 10.61 -6.87
CA THR A 24 -1.04 9.54 -7.71
C THR A 24 0.23 8.94 -7.09
N ARG A 25 0.89 7.98 -7.75
CA ARG A 25 2.26 7.62 -7.35
C ARG A 25 3.12 8.88 -7.45
N TYR A 26 3.80 9.25 -6.37
CA TYR A 26 4.66 10.41 -6.38
C TYR A 26 5.80 10.26 -7.40
N ILE A 27 5.87 11.20 -8.34
CA ILE A 27 6.97 11.35 -9.29
C ILE A 27 7.26 12.84 -9.45
N GLU A 28 8.40 13.29 -8.93
CA GLU A 28 8.77 14.70 -8.96
C GLU A 28 8.97 15.21 -10.40
N GLY A 29 8.46 16.41 -10.69
CA GLY A 29 8.67 17.10 -11.97
C GLY A 29 8.19 16.37 -13.22
N SER A 30 7.33 15.34 -13.11
CA SER A 30 6.91 14.54 -14.26
C SER A 30 5.47 14.05 -14.13
N GLU A 31 4.92 13.66 -15.29
CA GLU A 31 3.60 13.06 -15.44
C GLU A 31 3.74 11.53 -15.56
N PRO A 32 2.72 10.74 -15.15
CA PRO A 32 1.40 11.16 -14.67
C PRO A 32 1.44 11.63 -13.21
N TYR A 33 0.90 12.82 -12.93
CA TYR A 33 0.74 13.33 -11.57
C TYR A 33 -0.61 14.02 -11.36
N SER A 34 -1.19 13.80 -10.18
CA SER A 34 -2.32 14.56 -9.67
C SER A 34 -2.29 14.49 -8.15
N GLU A 35 -2.62 15.60 -7.52
CA GLU A 35 -2.74 15.72 -6.08
C GLU A 35 -3.87 16.69 -5.72
N ILE A 36 -4.59 16.39 -4.64
CA ILE A 36 -5.58 17.25 -4.01
C ILE A 36 -5.45 17.12 -2.49
N ASP A 37 -5.49 18.23 -1.78
CA ASP A 37 -4.93 18.25 -0.43
C ASP A 37 -5.70 19.18 0.50
N PHE A 38 -5.97 18.66 1.71
CA PHE A 38 -6.21 19.45 2.91
C PHE A 38 -4.98 19.30 3.79
N GLU A 39 -4.31 20.41 4.07
CA GLU A 39 -3.15 20.45 4.96
C GLU A 39 -3.39 21.46 6.08
N TYR A 40 -3.60 20.96 7.30
CA TYR A 40 -3.73 21.81 8.47
C TYR A 40 -2.38 21.99 9.17
N LEU A 41 -1.96 23.25 9.28
CA LEU A 41 -0.72 23.65 9.94
C LEU A 41 -1.06 24.51 11.17
N PRO A 42 -1.07 23.93 12.38
CA PRO A 42 -1.51 24.64 13.57
C PRO A 42 -0.52 25.73 14.02
N ASN A 43 0.77 25.54 13.75
CA ASN A 43 1.83 26.51 14.06
C ASN A 43 2.17 27.44 12.89
N GLY A 44 1.25 27.55 11.92
CA GLY A 44 1.34 28.50 10.81
C GLY A 44 1.63 27.88 9.45
N GLY A 45 1.02 28.46 8.43
CA GLY A 45 1.04 27.97 7.05
C GLY A 45 2.36 28.14 6.30
N TRP A 46 2.50 27.38 5.22
CA TRP A 46 3.59 27.44 4.25
C TRP A 46 3.94 28.87 3.83
N TYR A 47 5.22 29.26 3.93
CA TYR A 47 5.73 30.56 3.44
C TYR A 47 5.11 31.82 4.08
N THR A 48 4.36 31.72 5.19
CA THR A 48 3.59 32.87 5.71
C THR A 48 4.31 33.73 6.74
N GLY A 49 5.32 33.20 7.43
CA GLY A 49 5.93 33.89 8.58
C GLY A 49 4.96 34.15 9.75
N SER A 50 3.75 33.58 9.74
CA SER A 50 2.69 33.73 10.75
C SER A 50 2.56 32.48 11.63
N TYR A 51 2.27 32.61 12.93
CA TYR A 51 1.95 31.45 13.81
C TYR A 51 0.45 31.14 13.82
N GLU A 52 -0.33 31.87 13.02
CA GLU A 52 -1.78 31.69 12.98
C GLU A 52 -2.10 30.31 12.37
N PRO A 53 -2.83 29.45 13.09
CA PRO A 53 -3.27 28.18 12.55
C PRO A 53 -3.93 28.37 11.20
N SER A 54 -3.59 27.49 10.24
CA SER A 54 -4.01 27.67 8.86
C SER A 54 -4.31 26.34 8.19
N MET A 55 -5.42 26.29 7.47
CA MET A 55 -5.73 25.23 6.51
C MET A 55 -5.28 25.67 5.12
N TRP A 56 -4.57 24.79 4.42
CA TRP A 56 -4.30 24.90 3.00
C TRP A 56 -5.15 23.88 2.25
N SER A 57 -5.87 24.36 1.25
CA SER A 57 -6.60 23.52 0.32
C SER A 57 -5.98 23.70 -1.06
N GLY A 58 -5.43 22.61 -1.60
CA GLY A 58 -4.58 22.64 -2.78
C GLY A 58 -4.95 21.60 -3.82
N THR A 59 -4.38 21.80 -5.02
CA THR A 59 -4.39 20.82 -6.10
C THR A 59 -3.15 21.02 -6.96
N TYR A 60 -2.53 19.92 -7.39
CA TYR A 60 -1.31 19.93 -8.19
C TYR A 60 -1.45 18.97 -9.37
N ARG A 61 -1.05 19.46 -10.54
CA ARG A 61 -0.90 18.66 -11.76
C ARG A 61 0.50 18.07 -11.88
N ILE A 62 1.52 18.86 -11.53
CA ILE A 62 2.92 18.44 -11.53
C ILE A 62 3.57 19.08 -10.30
N VAL A 63 4.47 18.34 -9.64
CA VAL A 63 5.33 18.88 -8.57
C VAL A 63 6.43 19.74 -9.21
N ASP A 64 6.03 20.92 -9.70
CA ASP A 64 6.92 21.97 -10.19
C ASP A 64 6.43 23.33 -9.68
N PHE A 65 7.03 23.78 -8.59
CA PHE A 65 6.71 25.06 -7.96
C PHE A 65 7.19 26.27 -8.75
N SER A 66 8.01 26.08 -9.80
CA SER A 66 8.49 27.18 -10.64
C SER A 66 7.44 27.64 -11.65
N ASP A 67 6.47 26.78 -11.98
CA ASP A 67 5.36 27.09 -12.87
C ASP A 67 4.04 27.15 -12.08
N PRO A 68 3.50 28.35 -11.82
CA PRO A 68 2.25 28.51 -11.08
C PRO A 68 1.03 27.99 -11.83
N SER A 69 1.14 27.60 -13.11
CA SER A 69 0.03 26.96 -13.84
C SER A 69 -0.17 25.49 -13.49
N ASN A 70 0.79 24.88 -12.77
CA ASN A 70 0.72 23.47 -12.35
C ASN A 70 0.06 23.25 -10.99
N HIS A 71 -0.28 24.31 -10.26
CA HIS A 71 -0.91 24.18 -8.95
C HIS A 71 -1.84 25.34 -8.62
N ALA A 72 -2.79 25.09 -7.72
CA ALA A 72 -3.64 26.14 -7.15
C ALA A 72 -3.90 25.84 -5.69
N VAL A 73 -3.73 26.85 -4.84
CA VAL A 73 -3.87 26.72 -3.38
C VAL A 73 -4.64 27.89 -2.79
N THR A 74 -5.39 27.64 -1.72
CA THR A 74 -6.03 28.67 -0.90
C THR A 74 -5.67 28.44 0.57
N ARG A 75 -5.34 29.53 1.28
CA ARG A 75 -5.10 29.52 2.72
C ARG A 75 -6.29 30.13 3.47
N THR A 76 -6.84 29.38 4.41
CA THR A 76 -7.83 29.87 5.38
C THR A 76 -7.21 29.89 6.77
N THR A 77 -7.28 31.04 7.47
CA THR A 77 -6.70 31.23 8.80
C THR A 77 -7.72 31.00 9.90
N GLY A 78 -7.28 30.42 11.02
CA GLY A 78 -8.08 30.15 12.20
C GLY A 78 -7.82 28.73 12.71
N SER A 79 -8.00 28.54 14.01
CA SER A 79 -7.91 27.21 14.63
C SER A 79 -9.02 26.31 14.12
N LEU A 80 -8.65 25.07 13.80
CA LEU A 80 -9.55 23.95 13.52
C LEU A 80 -9.35 22.83 14.57
N GLN A 81 -8.90 23.17 15.79
CA GLN A 81 -8.75 22.16 16.84
C GLN A 81 -10.08 21.45 17.11
N GLY A 82 -10.08 20.12 16.97
CA GLY A 82 -11.26 19.29 17.19
C GLY A 82 -11.63 18.42 15.99
N TRP A 83 -12.83 17.86 16.05
CA TRP A 83 -13.40 17.03 14.99
C TRP A 83 -14.00 17.90 13.89
N HIS A 84 -13.57 17.64 12.65
CA HIS A 84 -14.08 18.32 11.46
C HIS A 84 -14.40 17.34 10.34
N ASP A 85 -15.46 17.64 9.59
CA ASP A 85 -15.82 16.92 8.37
C ASP A 85 -15.14 17.58 7.17
N LEU A 86 -14.29 16.83 6.47
CA LEU A 86 -13.57 17.29 5.28
C LEU A 86 -14.16 16.64 4.04
N VAL A 87 -14.59 17.43 3.06
CA VAL A 87 -15.18 16.91 1.81
C VAL A 87 -14.50 17.56 0.61
N MET A 88 -13.98 16.73 -0.28
CA MET A 88 -13.50 17.12 -1.61
C MET A 88 -14.50 16.61 -2.66
N GLN A 89 -14.98 17.48 -3.53
CA GLN A 89 -15.82 17.11 -4.68
C GLN A 89 -15.01 17.26 -5.95
N VAL A 90 -14.77 16.15 -6.66
CA VAL A 90 -14.05 16.15 -7.95
C VAL A 90 -15.03 15.82 -9.07
N ARG A 91 -15.14 16.72 -10.04
CA ARG A 91 -15.91 16.54 -11.28
C ARG A 91 -15.08 16.97 -12.48
N ASP A 92 -15.57 16.67 -13.68
CA ASP A 92 -14.87 17.02 -14.92
C ASP A 92 -14.48 18.50 -14.95
N GLY A 93 -13.17 18.76 -14.93
CA GLY A 93 -12.58 20.10 -14.95
C GLY A 93 -12.81 20.97 -13.71
N GLN A 94 -13.28 20.43 -12.57
CA GLN A 94 -13.50 21.22 -11.35
C GLN A 94 -13.36 20.42 -10.05
N ILE A 95 -12.77 21.06 -9.05
CA ILE A 95 -12.73 20.59 -7.66
C ILE A 95 -13.29 21.64 -6.69
N ASP A 96 -14.00 21.20 -5.66
CA ASP A 96 -14.46 22.04 -4.54
C ASP A 96 -14.09 21.42 -3.18
N PHE A 97 -13.74 22.28 -2.22
CA PHE A 97 -13.34 21.91 -0.87
C PHE A 97 -14.34 22.44 0.15
N PHE A 98 -14.74 21.59 1.10
CA PHE A 98 -15.67 21.93 2.18
C PHE A 98 -15.13 21.47 3.53
N ILE A 99 -15.39 22.29 4.56
CA ILE A 99 -15.15 21.98 5.96
C ILE A 99 -16.46 22.21 6.71
N ASP A 100 -16.93 21.19 7.43
CA ASP A 100 -18.19 21.21 8.20
C ASP A 100 -19.40 21.69 7.37
N GLY A 101 -19.42 21.28 6.10
CA GLY A 101 -20.43 21.64 5.12
C GLY A 101 -20.34 23.06 4.55
N GLN A 102 -19.40 23.89 5.02
CA GLN A 102 -19.13 25.22 4.46
C GLN A 102 -18.13 25.14 3.32
N HIS A 103 -18.48 25.72 2.17
CA HIS A 103 -17.58 25.83 1.02
C HIS A 103 -16.40 26.74 1.38
N GLN A 104 -15.19 26.25 1.16
CA GLN A 104 -13.95 26.97 1.43
C GLN A 104 -13.39 27.60 0.16
N THR A 105 -13.20 26.79 -0.87
CA THR A 105 -12.60 27.18 -2.15
C THR A 105 -12.94 26.17 -3.24
N GLY A 106 -12.65 26.53 -4.50
CA GLY A 106 -12.72 25.62 -5.63
C GLY A 106 -11.75 26.02 -6.74
N PHE A 107 -11.29 25.04 -7.50
CA PHE A 107 -10.32 25.20 -8.59
C PHE A 107 -10.84 24.56 -9.88
N SER A 108 -10.37 25.05 -11.02
CA SER A 108 -10.72 24.54 -12.34
C SER A 108 -9.53 24.67 -13.29
N GLY A 109 -9.64 24.04 -14.47
CA GLY A 109 -8.60 24.11 -15.51
C GLY A 109 -7.57 23.00 -15.39
N SER A 110 -6.32 23.27 -15.79
CA SER A 110 -5.27 22.26 -15.93
C SER A 110 -4.82 21.60 -14.63
N VAL A 111 -5.19 22.15 -13.48
CA VAL A 111 -4.80 21.65 -12.17
C VAL A 111 -5.78 20.65 -11.57
N THR A 112 -6.90 20.37 -12.26
CA THR A 112 -7.89 19.40 -11.80
C THR A 112 -7.40 17.98 -12.01
N PRO A 113 -7.63 17.04 -11.07
CA PRO A 113 -7.16 15.68 -11.20
C PRO A 113 -7.68 14.97 -12.45
N ASP A 114 -6.79 14.31 -13.18
CA ASP A 114 -7.09 13.53 -14.39
C ASP A 114 -6.63 12.07 -14.31
N TYR A 115 -5.95 11.69 -13.21
CA TYR A 115 -5.54 10.32 -12.92
C TYR A 115 -6.23 9.73 -11.67
N PRO A 116 -6.39 8.39 -11.59
CA PRO A 116 -6.77 7.72 -10.36
C PRO A 116 -5.75 7.98 -9.24
N MET A 117 -6.24 8.37 -8.07
CA MET A 117 -5.43 8.72 -6.91
C MET A 117 -5.65 7.74 -5.75
N PHE A 118 -4.62 7.54 -4.93
CA PHE A 118 -4.71 6.98 -3.60
C PHE A 118 -5.29 8.03 -2.65
N LEU A 119 -6.12 7.60 -1.71
CA LEU A 119 -6.60 8.43 -0.62
C LEU A 119 -5.73 8.20 0.62
N MET A 120 -5.14 9.25 1.17
CA MET A 120 -4.12 9.18 2.21
C MET A 120 -4.40 10.11 3.39
N PHE A 121 -3.93 9.70 4.56
CA PHE A 121 -3.97 10.45 5.82
C PHE A 121 -2.58 10.39 6.43
N GLN A 122 -1.95 11.52 6.68
CA GLN A 122 -0.59 11.54 7.21
C GLN A 122 -0.35 12.76 8.11
N ILE A 123 0.52 12.59 9.12
CA ILE A 123 1.16 13.69 9.84
C ILE A 123 2.57 13.84 9.32
N TRP A 124 2.93 15.04 8.88
CA TRP A 124 4.28 15.39 8.47
C TRP A 124 4.89 16.42 9.41
N PHE A 125 6.22 16.42 9.44
CA PHE A 125 7.01 17.44 10.10
C PHE A 125 7.88 18.08 9.03
N SER A 126 7.59 19.33 8.69
CA SER A 126 8.38 20.05 7.69
C SER A 126 9.52 20.81 8.37
N ASN A 127 10.71 20.77 7.77
CA ASN A 127 11.84 21.63 8.09
C ASN A 127 11.94 22.83 7.15
N ASP A 128 10.91 23.08 6.34
CA ASP A 128 10.98 24.00 5.22
C ASP A 128 10.90 25.47 5.65
N CYS A 129 12.06 26.04 5.96
CA CYS A 129 12.33 27.46 5.78
C CYS A 129 12.83 27.66 4.34
N PHE A 130 11.92 27.81 3.36
CA PHE A 130 12.30 28.09 1.97
C PHE A 130 12.78 29.54 1.69
N ASP A 131 12.63 30.47 2.65
CA ASP A 131 13.13 31.84 2.53
C ASP A 131 14.42 32.06 3.35
N LEU A 132 15.42 32.69 2.72
CA LEU A 132 16.68 33.13 3.34
C LEU A 132 16.49 34.11 4.52
N SER A 133 15.32 34.73 4.66
CA SER A 133 14.95 35.59 5.79
C SER A 133 14.39 34.83 7.01
N CYS A 134 14.08 33.53 6.85
CA CYS A 134 13.41 32.69 7.83
C CYS A 134 14.39 32.24 8.91
N THR A 135 14.31 32.84 10.11
CA THR A 135 15.25 32.55 11.20
C THR A 135 14.80 31.46 12.17
N LYS A 136 13.56 30.94 12.08
CA LYS A 136 12.98 30.01 13.08
C LYS A 136 11.75 29.19 12.64
N ARG A 137 11.72 28.52 11.48
CA ARG A 137 10.56 27.65 11.16
C ARG A 137 11.01 26.30 10.63
N GLY A 138 10.41 25.26 11.17
CA GLY A 138 10.92 23.90 11.18
C GLY A 138 10.79 23.32 12.58
N TYR A 139 11.72 22.47 12.96
CA TYR A 139 11.67 21.81 14.26
C TYR A 139 12.12 22.73 15.38
N LEU A 140 11.45 22.66 16.53
CA LEU A 140 11.95 23.26 17.75
C LEU A 140 13.33 22.67 18.05
N THR A 141 14.28 23.55 18.40
CA THR A 141 15.59 23.15 18.89
C THR A 141 15.49 22.73 20.36
N ASP A 142 14.76 21.65 20.61
CA ASP A 142 14.44 21.11 21.93
C ASP A 142 14.56 19.57 21.89
N SER A 143 15.18 18.99 22.91
CA SER A 143 15.35 17.54 23.08
C SER A 143 14.22 16.84 23.84
N ASN A 144 13.23 17.60 24.33
CA ASN A 144 12.08 17.07 25.04
C ASN A 144 11.23 16.21 24.10
N TYR A 145 10.77 15.07 24.62
CA TYR A 145 9.86 14.18 23.93
C TYR A 145 8.56 14.92 23.58
N ARG A 146 8.07 14.69 22.36
CA ARG A 146 6.83 15.23 21.84
C ARG A 146 5.98 14.12 21.24
N GLU A 147 4.67 14.17 21.48
CA GLU A 147 3.71 13.23 20.93
C GLU A 147 2.65 14.00 20.13
N TYR A 148 2.42 13.54 18.91
CA TYR A 148 1.37 14.02 18.02
C TYR A 148 0.57 12.82 17.54
N TYR A 149 -0.73 13.00 17.33
CA TYR A 149 -1.62 11.97 16.82
C TYR A 149 -2.61 12.58 15.83
N GLN A 150 -3.07 11.76 14.88
CA GLN A 150 -4.10 12.09 13.92
C GLN A 150 -5.15 10.99 14.00
N ASP A 151 -6.37 11.37 14.34
CA ASP A 151 -7.50 10.45 14.38
C ASP A 151 -8.43 10.69 13.19
N VAL A 152 -8.87 9.58 12.60
CA VAL A 152 -9.84 9.55 11.51
C VAL A 152 -10.99 8.67 11.96
N ASP A 153 -12.18 9.27 12.09
CA ASP A 153 -13.39 8.59 12.54
C ASP A 153 -14.01 7.73 11.43
N TRP A 154 -14.03 8.25 10.20
CA TRP A 154 -14.53 7.54 9.03
C TRP A 154 -13.91 8.11 7.75
N VAL A 155 -13.97 7.32 6.69
CA VAL A 155 -13.59 7.72 5.33
C VAL A 155 -14.69 7.25 4.40
N TYR A 156 -15.19 8.17 3.57
CA TYR A 156 -16.24 7.89 2.60
C TYR A 156 -15.80 8.33 1.21
N PHE A 157 -15.97 7.44 0.22
CA PHE A 157 -15.69 7.73 -1.18
C PHE A 157 -16.85 7.23 -2.04
N GLU A 158 -17.41 8.13 -2.86
CA GLU A 158 -18.43 7.79 -3.84
C GLU A 158 -17.88 8.09 -5.24
N LYS A 159 -17.91 7.08 -6.11
CA LYS A 159 -17.47 7.21 -7.49
C LYS A 159 -18.63 7.66 -8.37
N ASP A 160 -18.32 8.46 -9.40
CA ASP A 160 -19.26 8.85 -10.47
C ASP A 160 -20.50 9.63 -9.99
N THR A 161 -20.54 10.06 -8.73
CA THR A 161 -21.65 10.83 -8.14
C THR A 161 -21.11 11.96 -7.26
N ILE A 162 -21.62 13.17 -7.47
CA ILE A 162 -21.32 14.32 -6.59
C ILE A 162 -22.35 14.37 -5.48
N LEU A 163 -21.89 14.27 -4.24
CA LEU A 163 -22.71 14.38 -3.04
C LEU A 163 -22.37 15.67 -2.30
N SER A 164 -23.38 16.43 -1.90
CA SER A 164 -23.20 17.54 -0.96
C SER A 164 -22.64 17.05 0.39
N PRO A 165 -21.96 17.91 1.17
CA PRO A 165 -21.47 17.51 2.50
C PRO A 165 -22.57 16.95 3.42
N ALA A 166 -23.79 17.50 3.35
CA ALA A 166 -24.93 16.99 4.11
C ALA A 166 -25.34 15.57 3.68
N GLN A 167 -25.27 15.27 2.38
CA GLN A 167 -25.54 13.91 1.88
C GLN A 167 -24.43 12.93 2.30
N VAL A 168 -23.16 13.35 2.28
CA VAL A 168 -22.05 12.51 2.77
C VAL A 168 -22.27 12.16 4.24
N LEU A 169 -22.56 13.15 5.09
CA LEU A 169 -22.79 12.94 6.50
C LEU A 169 -24.01 12.03 6.76
N GLN A 170 -25.12 12.24 6.02
CA GLN A 170 -26.28 11.38 6.13
C GLN A 170 -25.95 9.93 5.73
N ASN A 171 -25.20 9.73 4.64
CA ASN A 171 -24.80 8.39 4.19
C ASN A 171 -23.94 7.68 5.26
N VAL A 172 -22.99 8.39 5.88
CA VAL A 172 -22.16 7.84 6.97
C VAL A 172 -23.01 7.51 8.19
N GLN A 173 -23.95 8.38 8.57
CA GLN A 173 -24.87 8.11 9.68
C GLN A 173 -25.76 6.90 9.41
N ASP A 174 -26.26 6.76 8.18
CA ASP A 174 -27.06 5.61 7.77
C ASP A 174 -26.26 4.31 7.82
N LEU A 175 -24.99 4.34 7.40
CA LEU A 175 -24.08 3.19 7.51
C LEU A 175 -23.83 2.80 8.97
N ARG A 176 -23.57 3.78 9.83
CA ARG A 176 -23.41 3.57 11.29
C ARG A 176 -24.66 3.01 11.94
N ALA A 177 -25.84 3.54 11.60
CA ALA A 177 -27.12 3.05 12.12
C ALA A 177 -27.40 1.60 11.68
N GLN A 178 -26.75 1.15 10.61
CA GLN A 178 -26.78 -0.23 10.12
C GLN A 178 -25.64 -1.11 10.68
N ASP A 179 -24.82 -0.58 11.60
CA ASP A 179 -23.66 -1.27 12.18
C ASP A 179 -22.62 -1.67 11.11
N ILE A 180 -22.45 -0.82 10.10
CA ILE A 180 -21.54 -1.02 8.99
C ILE A 180 -20.27 -0.19 9.20
N ASP A 181 -19.23 -0.84 9.70
CA ASP A 181 -17.95 -0.20 10.03
C ASP A 181 -17.00 -0.06 8.83
N PHE A 182 -17.24 -0.81 7.73
CA PHE A 182 -16.45 -0.73 6.50
C PHE A 182 -17.25 -1.14 5.26
N VAL A 183 -17.21 -0.32 4.21
CA VAL A 183 -17.80 -0.59 2.88
C VAL A 183 -16.81 -0.17 1.80
N LYS A 184 -16.62 -1.00 0.77
CA LYS A 184 -15.84 -0.64 -0.42
C LYS A 184 -16.55 -1.05 -1.72
N GLY A 185 -17.58 -0.30 -2.11
CA GLY A 185 -18.32 -0.47 -3.37
C GLY A 185 -19.84 -0.34 -3.18
N ASN A 186 -20.55 0.00 -4.28
CA ASN A 186 -21.97 0.36 -4.26
C ASN A 186 -22.92 -0.83 -4.01
N LYS A 187 -24.05 -0.54 -3.36
CA LYS A 187 -25.24 -1.40 -3.09
C LYS A 187 -25.76 -2.18 -4.34
N PRO A 188 -26.56 -3.26 -4.17
CA PRO A 188 -26.26 -4.58 -4.73
C PRO A 188 -27.22 -5.04 -5.84
N ALA A 189 -26.83 -6.12 -6.54
CA ALA A 189 -27.76 -7.13 -7.08
C ALA A 189 -27.04 -8.48 -7.28
N GLY A 190 -27.70 -9.56 -6.84
CA GLY A 190 -27.45 -10.93 -7.33
C GLY A 190 -26.42 -11.71 -6.51
N GLY A 191 -26.73 -12.99 -6.24
CA GLY A 191 -25.97 -13.85 -5.34
C GLY A 191 -25.13 -14.90 -6.07
N GLY A 192 -24.07 -15.36 -5.40
CA GLY A 192 -23.15 -16.37 -5.91
C GLY A 192 -22.56 -17.24 -4.80
N SER A 193 -22.51 -18.53 -5.10
CA SER A 193 -22.26 -19.70 -4.24
C SER A 193 -20.99 -19.67 -3.37
N THR A 194 -21.07 -20.33 -2.21
CA THR A 194 -20.19 -20.26 -1.03
C THR A 194 -18.86 -21.04 -1.11
N THR A 195 -18.28 -21.31 -2.28
CA THR A 195 -17.07 -22.17 -2.39
C THR A 195 -15.89 -21.58 -3.16
N GLN A 196 -15.88 -20.27 -3.45
CA GLN A 196 -14.79 -19.61 -4.19
C GLN A 196 -14.09 -18.53 -3.32
N ARG A 197 -12.79 -18.29 -3.57
CA ARG A 197 -11.94 -17.23 -3.01
C ARG A 197 -11.31 -16.41 -4.14
N CYS A 198 -10.68 -15.29 -3.82
CA CYS A 198 -9.99 -14.45 -4.78
C CYS A 198 -8.50 -14.34 -4.47
N ASN A 199 -7.64 -14.68 -5.43
CA ASN A 199 -6.22 -14.34 -5.39
C ASN A 199 -6.08 -12.93 -5.95
N TRP A 200 -6.22 -11.93 -5.08
CA TRP A 200 -6.11 -10.54 -5.45
C TRP A 200 -4.65 -10.10 -5.34
N TRP A 201 -3.93 -10.11 -6.47
CA TRP A 201 -2.52 -9.72 -6.55
C TRP A 201 -1.60 -10.40 -5.52
N GLY A 202 -1.87 -11.67 -5.19
CA GLY A 202 -1.08 -12.47 -4.24
C GLY A 202 -1.72 -12.62 -2.86
N THR A 203 -2.73 -11.83 -2.52
CA THR A 203 -3.43 -11.93 -1.24
C THR A 203 -4.78 -12.63 -1.40
N ILE A 204 -5.08 -13.58 -0.52
CA ILE A 204 -6.29 -14.39 -0.63
C ILE A 204 -7.45 -13.79 0.18
N TYR A 205 -8.51 -13.43 -0.54
CA TYR A 205 -9.75 -12.92 0.02
C TYR A 205 -10.89 -13.89 -0.20
N ASN A 206 -11.91 -13.85 0.66
CA ASN A 206 -13.12 -14.63 0.40
C ASN A 206 -13.84 -14.08 -0.84
N ILE A 207 -14.58 -14.89 -1.59
CA ILE A 207 -15.57 -14.32 -2.51
C ILE A 207 -16.74 -13.83 -1.67
N CYS A 208 -17.17 -12.59 -1.93
CA CYS A 208 -18.34 -12.06 -1.27
C CYS A 208 -19.58 -12.86 -1.70
N THR A 209 -20.37 -13.34 -0.73
CA THR A 209 -21.64 -14.02 -1.00
C THR A 209 -22.77 -13.03 -1.28
N HIS A 210 -22.55 -11.76 -0.97
CA HIS A 210 -23.54 -10.69 -0.98
C HIS A 210 -23.28 -9.61 -2.04
N ILE A 211 -22.12 -9.63 -2.72
CA ILE A 211 -21.80 -8.74 -3.84
C ILE A 211 -20.99 -9.49 -4.91
N GLU A 212 -21.24 -9.20 -6.18
CA GLU A 212 -20.54 -9.86 -7.31
C GLU A 212 -19.40 -9.00 -7.90
N THR A 213 -19.42 -7.69 -7.73
CA THR A 213 -18.41 -6.76 -8.26
C THR A 213 -18.00 -5.78 -7.14
N GLY A 214 -16.71 -5.48 -7.01
CA GLY A 214 -16.15 -4.62 -5.97
C GLY A 214 -15.53 -5.41 -4.83
N TRP A 215 -15.36 -4.74 -3.70
CA TRP A 215 -14.87 -5.31 -2.45
C TRP A 215 -15.97 -5.27 -1.40
N GLY A 216 -15.95 -6.18 -0.44
CA GLY A 216 -16.95 -6.25 0.62
C GLY A 216 -16.34 -6.76 1.90
N TRP A 217 -17.16 -6.82 2.94
CA TRP A 217 -16.80 -7.36 4.25
C TRP A 217 -17.82 -8.40 4.66
N GLN A 218 -17.37 -9.59 5.03
CA GLN A 218 -18.26 -10.64 5.54
C GLN A 218 -17.49 -11.57 6.49
N ASN A 219 -18.20 -12.14 7.47
CA ASN A 219 -17.60 -13.08 8.43
C ASN A 219 -16.31 -12.53 9.06
N ASN A 220 -16.30 -11.23 9.38
CA ASN A 220 -15.18 -10.53 10.01
C ASN A 220 -13.87 -10.52 9.18
N ALA A 221 -13.98 -10.52 7.84
CA ALA A 221 -12.85 -10.40 6.92
C ALA A 221 -13.25 -9.72 5.60
N ASP A 222 -12.26 -9.14 4.92
CA ASP A 222 -12.41 -8.62 3.56
C ASP A 222 -12.76 -9.75 2.58
N CYS A 223 -13.64 -9.44 1.63
CA CYS A 223 -14.01 -10.30 0.53
C CYS A 223 -13.99 -9.52 -0.80
N VAL A 224 -13.85 -10.22 -1.92
CA VAL A 224 -13.86 -9.65 -3.28
C VAL A 224 -15.07 -10.20 -4.05
N GLY A 225 -15.77 -9.34 -4.78
CA GLY A 225 -16.84 -9.78 -5.67
C GLY A 225 -16.31 -10.68 -6.79
N ILE A 226 -17.02 -11.76 -7.10
CA ILE A 226 -16.60 -12.79 -8.06
C ILE A 226 -16.23 -12.22 -9.44
N ASN A 227 -17.01 -11.30 -9.99
CA ASN A 227 -16.78 -10.69 -11.29
C ASN A 227 -15.54 -9.79 -11.26
N THR A 228 -15.31 -9.07 -10.15
CA THR A 228 -14.10 -8.25 -9.98
C THR A 228 -12.87 -9.12 -9.84
N CYS A 229 -12.96 -10.25 -9.16
CA CYS A 229 -11.88 -11.20 -9.13
C CYS A 229 -11.62 -11.82 -10.52
N ALA A 230 -12.68 -12.11 -11.30
CA ALA A 230 -12.58 -12.70 -12.62
C ALA A 230 -11.86 -11.82 -13.67
N THR A 231 -11.75 -10.50 -13.44
CA THR A 231 -11.07 -9.60 -14.38
C THR A 231 -9.55 -9.65 -14.28
N LEU A 232 -8.99 -10.28 -13.24
CA LEU A 232 -7.55 -10.33 -13.04
C LEU A 232 -6.87 -11.33 -14.01
N PRO A 233 -5.70 -10.98 -14.57
CA PRO A 233 -4.93 -11.89 -15.41
C PRO A 233 -4.22 -12.98 -14.58
N PRO A 234 -3.93 -14.16 -15.15
CA PRO A 234 -3.13 -15.18 -14.48
C PRO A 234 -1.77 -14.63 -13.98
N PRO A 235 -1.28 -15.06 -12.80
CA PRO A 235 -1.79 -16.12 -11.92
C PRO A 235 -2.87 -15.66 -10.91
N TYR A 236 -3.42 -14.47 -11.06
CA TYR A 236 -4.42 -13.89 -10.17
C TYR A 236 -5.85 -14.21 -10.63
N GLY A 237 -6.83 -13.98 -9.76
CA GLY A 237 -8.25 -14.18 -10.06
C GLY A 237 -8.93 -15.23 -9.19
N ILE A 238 -10.08 -15.74 -9.64
CA ILE A 238 -10.92 -16.65 -8.84
C ILE A 238 -10.16 -17.97 -8.60
N ILE A 239 -10.17 -18.41 -7.34
CA ILE A 239 -9.67 -19.72 -6.90
C ILE A 239 -10.76 -20.41 -6.09
N GLU A 240 -10.75 -21.73 -5.94
CA GLU A 240 -11.74 -22.42 -5.10
C GLU A 240 -11.35 -22.35 -3.60
N GLN A 241 -12.31 -22.44 -2.66
CA GLN A 241 -12.00 -22.76 -1.25
C GLN A 241 -11.13 -24.02 -1.28
N GLY A 242 -9.89 -23.83 -0.84
CA GLY A 242 -8.72 -24.53 -1.37
C GLY A 242 -7.45 -23.69 -1.23
N SER A 243 -7.57 -22.37 -1.43
CA SER A 243 -6.40 -21.48 -1.41
C SER A 243 -6.14 -20.91 -0.03
N ALA A 244 -5.62 -21.73 0.85
CA ALA A 244 -4.29 -21.51 1.41
C ALA A 244 -3.61 -20.13 1.22
N PHE A 245 -3.12 -19.51 2.30
CA PHE A 245 -2.12 -18.42 2.28
C PHE A 245 -1.14 -18.63 1.13
N SER A 246 -0.84 -17.63 0.30
CA SER A 246 0.19 -17.74 -0.73
C SER A 246 1.05 -16.48 -0.70
N ARG A 247 2.37 -16.63 -0.67
CA ARG A 247 3.32 -15.51 -0.69
C ARG A 247 4.40 -15.79 -1.73
N LEU A 248 4.41 -15.02 -2.82
CA LEU A 248 5.47 -15.03 -3.83
C LEU A 248 6.56 -14.03 -3.44
N ILE A 249 7.81 -14.45 -3.54
CA ILE A 249 8.99 -13.67 -3.19
C ILE A 249 9.99 -13.80 -4.34
N GLN A 250 10.46 -12.65 -4.84
CA GLN A 250 11.48 -12.62 -5.89
C GLN A 250 12.81 -13.09 -5.30
N ALA A 251 13.57 -13.87 -6.06
CA ALA A 251 14.79 -14.46 -5.52
C ALA A 251 15.84 -13.37 -5.24
N GLU A 252 15.93 -12.37 -6.10
CA GLU A 252 16.85 -11.23 -6.00
C GLU A 252 16.53 -10.28 -4.84
N SER A 253 15.35 -10.41 -4.20
CA SER A 253 14.98 -9.60 -3.04
C SER A 253 15.47 -10.22 -1.71
N TYR A 254 16.62 -10.87 -1.71
CA TYR A 254 17.20 -11.43 -0.48
C TYR A 254 17.63 -10.31 0.49
N SER A 255 17.50 -10.57 1.78
CA SER A 255 17.96 -9.66 2.85
C SER A 255 19.45 -9.84 3.14
N ASN A 256 19.96 -11.06 2.97
CA ASN A 256 21.38 -11.38 3.08
C ASN A 256 21.70 -12.61 2.20
N MET A 257 22.94 -12.76 1.78
CA MET A 257 23.37 -13.87 0.93
C MET A 257 24.86 -14.19 1.09
N ALA A 258 25.28 -15.33 0.56
CA ALA A 258 26.69 -15.61 0.27
C ALA A 258 26.83 -16.32 -1.08
N GLY A 259 27.76 -15.84 -1.90
CA GLY A 259 28.25 -16.50 -3.11
C GLY A 259 27.44 -16.31 -4.38
N VAL A 260 26.22 -15.76 -4.29
CA VAL A 260 25.32 -15.57 -5.44
C VAL A 260 25.46 -14.18 -6.09
N ASP A 261 25.01 -14.06 -7.34
CA ASP A 261 24.90 -12.78 -8.05
C ASP A 261 23.61 -12.71 -8.88
N VAL A 262 23.21 -11.53 -9.32
CA VAL A 262 21.97 -11.29 -10.07
C VAL A 262 22.23 -11.08 -11.56
N GLU A 263 21.31 -11.52 -12.40
CA GLU A 263 21.34 -11.28 -13.86
C GLU A 263 19.94 -10.98 -14.38
N ASN A 264 19.83 -10.43 -15.60
CA ASN A 264 18.52 -10.23 -16.23
C ASN A 264 17.87 -11.56 -16.57
N THR A 265 16.60 -11.73 -16.21
CA THR A 265 15.85 -12.96 -16.52
C THR A 265 15.13 -12.86 -17.85
N THR A 266 15.07 -13.97 -18.58
CA THR A 266 14.17 -14.13 -19.74
C THR A 266 12.87 -14.84 -19.38
N ASP A 267 12.61 -15.11 -18.10
CA ASP A 267 11.34 -15.69 -17.65
C ASP A 267 10.17 -14.71 -17.82
N THR A 268 8.95 -15.23 -17.72
CA THR A 268 7.74 -14.43 -17.80
C THR A 268 7.67 -13.43 -16.64
N GLY A 269 7.45 -12.15 -16.94
CA GLY A 269 7.40 -11.07 -15.95
C GLY A 269 8.53 -10.04 -16.08
N GLN A 270 9.61 -10.37 -16.79
CA GLN A 270 10.86 -9.57 -16.88
C GLN A 270 11.46 -9.31 -15.47
N GLY A 271 12.59 -8.60 -15.39
CA GLY A 271 13.29 -8.34 -14.12
C GLY A 271 14.64 -9.05 -14.02
N GLN A 272 15.02 -9.46 -12.82
CA GLN A 272 16.26 -10.18 -12.56
C GLN A 272 15.97 -11.58 -12.00
N ASN A 273 16.95 -12.47 -12.09
CA ASN A 273 17.00 -13.71 -11.34
C ASN A 273 18.31 -13.77 -10.56
N VAL A 274 18.37 -14.68 -9.58
CA VAL A 274 19.63 -15.03 -8.93
C VAL A 274 20.28 -16.18 -9.70
N GLY A 275 21.59 -16.08 -9.88
CA GLY A 275 22.43 -17.07 -10.56
C GLY A 275 23.81 -17.12 -9.93
N TRP A 276 24.75 -17.72 -10.68
CA TRP A 276 26.12 -17.99 -10.21
C TRP A 276 26.18 -18.85 -8.93
N ILE A 277 25.14 -19.65 -8.71
CA ILE A 277 24.97 -20.40 -7.48
C ILE A 277 25.89 -21.62 -7.48
N ASP A 278 26.85 -21.64 -6.57
CA ASP A 278 27.75 -22.75 -6.28
C ASP A 278 27.29 -23.58 -5.07
N THR A 279 27.93 -24.72 -4.86
CA THR A 279 27.62 -25.58 -3.71
C THR A 279 28.03 -24.88 -2.42
N GLY A 280 27.07 -24.71 -1.50
CA GLY A 280 27.27 -24.04 -0.22
C GLY A 280 26.82 -22.58 -0.17
N ASP A 281 26.41 -22.02 -1.31
CA ASP A 281 25.84 -20.68 -1.40
C ASP A 281 24.43 -20.64 -0.81
N TRP A 282 23.99 -19.45 -0.42
CA TRP A 282 22.67 -19.29 0.20
C TRP A 282 22.11 -17.88 0.07
N MET A 283 20.80 -17.80 0.20
CA MET A 283 20.01 -16.57 0.30
C MET A 283 19.11 -16.64 1.52
N SER A 284 18.98 -15.53 2.26
CA SER A 284 18.09 -15.40 3.41
C SER A 284 17.12 -14.23 3.22
N TYR A 285 15.86 -14.44 3.60
CA TYR A 285 14.77 -13.47 3.47
C TYR A 285 14.16 -13.23 4.86
N TYR A 286 14.20 -11.99 5.34
CA TYR A 286 13.76 -11.65 6.69
C TYR A 286 12.25 -11.41 6.80
N ASP A 287 11.73 -11.60 8.01
CA ASP A 287 10.37 -11.26 8.41
C ASP A 287 9.27 -11.91 7.54
N ILE A 288 9.47 -13.19 7.21
CA ILE A 288 8.46 -13.97 6.51
C ILE A 288 7.39 -14.44 7.50
N ALA A 289 6.28 -13.69 7.53
CA ALA A 289 5.10 -14.04 8.33
C ALA A 289 4.36 -15.27 7.77
N ILE A 290 4.21 -16.29 8.62
CA ILE A 290 3.37 -17.47 8.44
C ILE A 290 2.13 -17.30 9.33
N PRO A 291 0.93 -17.13 8.74
CA PRO A 291 -0.23 -16.66 9.49
C PRO A 291 -0.87 -17.74 10.37
N SER A 292 -0.60 -19.01 10.11
CA SER A 292 -1.20 -20.12 10.85
C SER A 292 -0.33 -21.38 10.77
N THR A 293 -0.35 -22.19 11.82
CA THR A 293 0.33 -23.49 11.78
C THR A 293 -0.35 -24.41 10.77
N GLY A 294 0.42 -25.13 9.96
CA GLY A 294 -0.12 -26.09 8.99
C GLY A 294 0.90 -26.57 7.96
N SER A 295 0.41 -27.31 6.97
CA SER A 295 1.18 -27.73 5.80
C SER A 295 1.25 -26.59 4.78
N TYR A 296 2.39 -26.43 4.14
CA TYR A 296 2.66 -25.42 3.12
C TYR A 296 3.43 -26.05 1.96
N ARG A 297 2.93 -25.88 0.74
CA ARG A 297 3.65 -26.15 -0.50
C ARG A 297 4.58 -24.97 -0.79
N VAL A 298 5.87 -25.26 -0.89
CA VAL A 298 6.87 -24.27 -1.33
C VAL A 298 7.28 -24.59 -2.75
N GLU A 299 7.13 -23.61 -3.62
CA GLU A 299 7.43 -23.68 -5.05
C GLU A 299 8.64 -22.81 -5.38
N TYR A 300 9.49 -23.23 -6.30
CA TYR A 300 10.70 -22.54 -6.73
C TYR A 300 10.73 -22.52 -8.26
N ARG A 301 10.87 -21.34 -8.85
CA ARG A 301 11.02 -21.15 -10.29
C ARG A 301 12.49 -21.14 -10.64
N VAL A 302 12.98 -22.26 -11.17
CA VAL A 302 14.39 -22.58 -11.31
C VAL A 302 14.78 -22.91 -12.74
N ALA A 303 16.06 -22.77 -13.06
CA ALA A 303 16.66 -23.17 -14.32
C ALA A 303 18.02 -23.84 -14.08
N SER A 304 18.32 -24.93 -14.78
CA SER A 304 19.61 -25.62 -14.68
C SER A 304 19.92 -26.41 -15.96
N ILE A 305 21.18 -26.44 -16.38
CA ILE A 305 21.61 -27.28 -17.51
C ILE A 305 21.66 -28.75 -17.11
N ASN A 306 22.22 -29.07 -15.93
CA ASN A 306 22.52 -30.45 -15.53
C ASN A 306 21.64 -30.96 -14.38
N GLY A 307 20.73 -30.13 -13.88
CA GLY A 307 20.02 -30.37 -12.62
C GLY A 307 20.89 -30.03 -11.42
N ALA A 308 20.24 -29.88 -10.26
CA ALA A 308 20.87 -29.47 -9.01
C ALA A 308 19.98 -29.84 -7.82
N ARG A 309 20.29 -29.31 -6.63
CA ARG A 309 19.50 -29.53 -5.43
C ARG A 309 19.60 -28.34 -4.49
N LEU A 310 18.45 -27.94 -3.95
CA LEU A 310 18.35 -26.90 -2.92
C LEU A 310 17.71 -27.46 -1.64
N SER A 311 17.90 -26.77 -0.52
CA SER A 311 17.10 -26.96 0.69
C SER A 311 16.49 -25.67 1.19
N LEU A 312 15.37 -25.81 1.89
CA LEU A 312 14.69 -24.75 2.60
C LEU A 312 14.99 -24.88 4.10
N ASP A 313 15.30 -23.78 4.75
CA ASP A 313 15.48 -23.71 6.19
C ASP A 313 14.88 -22.44 6.79
N LEU A 314 14.78 -22.41 8.12
CA LEU A 314 14.40 -21.23 8.89
C LEU A 314 15.53 -20.82 9.83
N ASN A 315 15.65 -19.51 10.03
CA ASN A 315 16.53 -18.86 11.00
C ASN A 315 18.02 -19.22 10.82
N GLY A 316 18.49 -19.22 9.57
CA GLY A 316 19.90 -19.44 9.26
C GLY A 316 20.34 -20.90 9.44
N GLY A 317 19.49 -21.84 9.05
CA GLY A 317 19.76 -23.27 9.14
C GLY A 317 19.37 -23.93 10.47
N ASP A 318 18.85 -23.19 11.45
CA ASP A 318 18.42 -23.74 12.75
C ASP A 318 17.35 -24.83 12.58
N LEU A 319 16.47 -24.67 11.60
CA LEU A 319 15.48 -25.69 11.22
C LEU A 319 15.46 -25.90 9.72
N VAL A 320 16.00 -27.03 9.25
CA VAL A 320 15.90 -27.47 7.86
C VAL A 320 14.55 -28.13 7.62
N LEU A 321 13.80 -27.61 6.65
CA LEU A 321 12.44 -28.04 6.32
C LEU A 321 12.38 -29.07 5.19
N GLY A 322 13.48 -29.27 4.47
CA GLY A 322 13.62 -30.31 3.46
C GLY A 322 14.42 -29.86 2.25
N ALA A 323 14.66 -30.79 1.34
CA ALA A 323 15.40 -30.57 0.10
C ALA A 323 14.53 -30.86 -1.14
N VAL A 324 14.83 -30.20 -2.25
CA VAL A 324 14.16 -30.36 -3.54
C VAL A 324 15.20 -30.54 -4.64
N ASP A 325 15.00 -31.53 -5.49
CA ASP A 325 15.81 -31.73 -6.69
C ASP A 325 15.34 -30.78 -7.79
N ILE A 326 16.29 -30.13 -8.45
CA ILE A 326 16.09 -29.28 -9.61
C ILE A 326 16.39 -30.12 -10.85
N PRO A 327 15.45 -30.31 -11.79
CA PRO A 327 15.70 -31.06 -13.01
C PRO A 327 16.63 -30.30 -13.96
N ALA A 328 17.22 -31.02 -14.91
CA ALA A 328 17.88 -30.42 -16.06
C ALA A 328 16.82 -29.78 -16.98
N THR A 329 16.66 -28.46 -16.89
CA THR A 329 15.67 -27.69 -17.66
C THR A 329 16.14 -27.37 -19.08
N GLY A 330 17.40 -27.68 -19.40
CA GLY A 330 17.98 -27.55 -20.75
C GLY A 330 18.70 -26.22 -21.03
N GLY A 331 18.77 -25.31 -20.06
CA GLY A 331 19.47 -24.03 -20.21
C GLY A 331 19.42 -23.15 -18.96
N TRP A 332 20.33 -22.17 -18.85
CA TRP A 332 20.39 -21.22 -17.73
C TRP A 332 19.16 -20.31 -17.60
N GLN A 333 18.43 -20.15 -18.68
CA GLN A 333 17.24 -19.30 -18.79
C GLN A 333 16.04 -20.12 -19.31
N SER A 334 16.10 -21.44 -19.15
CA SER A 334 14.99 -22.37 -19.42
C SER A 334 14.34 -22.74 -18.09
N TRP A 335 13.13 -22.28 -17.86
CA TRP A 335 12.56 -22.20 -16.51
C TRP A 335 11.49 -23.26 -16.23
N GLU A 336 11.62 -23.95 -15.10
CA GLU A 336 10.64 -24.90 -14.56
C GLU A 336 10.27 -24.55 -13.11
N THR A 337 9.07 -24.92 -12.67
CA THR A 337 8.66 -24.75 -11.27
C THR A 337 8.70 -26.09 -10.55
N VAL A 338 9.61 -26.23 -9.59
CA VAL A 338 9.68 -27.39 -8.69
C VAL A 338 9.01 -27.07 -7.36
N SER A 339 8.57 -28.07 -6.60
CA SER A 339 7.95 -27.83 -5.30
C SER A 339 8.04 -29.00 -4.34
N HIS A 340 7.90 -28.71 -3.05
CA HIS A 340 7.67 -29.70 -1.99
C HIS A 340 6.65 -29.19 -0.98
N THR A 341 6.25 -30.03 -0.02
CA THR A 341 5.39 -29.63 1.10
C THR A 341 6.15 -29.73 2.41
N VAL A 342 6.02 -28.70 3.25
CA VAL A 342 6.64 -28.57 4.57
C VAL A 342 5.57 -28.27 5.61
N THR A 343 5.84 -28.52 6.89
CA THR A 343 4.97 -28.07 7.98
C THR A 343 5.59 -26.86 8.66
N LEU A 344 4.85 -25.76 8.73
CA LEU A 344 5.28 -24.52 9.37
C LEU A 344 4.37 -24.20 10.55
N ALA A 345 4.95 -23.70 11.64
CA ALA A 345 4.19 -23.07 12.71
C ALA A 345 3.85 -21.62 12.35
N ALA A 346 2.79 -21.07 12.96
CA ALA A 346 2.50 -19.65 12.87
C ALA A 346 3.64 -18.83 13.51
N GLY A 347 4.08 -17.76 12.86
CA GLY A 347 5.17 -16.92 13.35
C GLY A 347 5.83 -16.11 12.24
N SER A 348 6.83 -15.31 12.61
CA SER A 348 7.72 -14.63 11.66
C SER A 348 9.06 -15.35 11.64
N TYR A 349 9.60 -15.60 10.44
CA TYR A 349 10.83 -16.35 10.27
C TYR A 349 11.77 -15.68 9.27
N ASN A 350 13.07 -15.92 9.45
CA ASN A 350 14.04 -15.71 8.38
C ASN A 350 14.07 -16.97 7.53
N VAL A 351 13.57 -16.92 6.30
CA VAL A 351 13.55 -18.07 5.40
C VAL A 351 14.86 -18.17 4.65
N GLY A 352 15.50 -19.33 4.66
CA GLY A 352 16.75 -19.64 3.97
C GLY A 352 16.54 -20.55 2.76
N ILE A 353 17.19 -20.24 1.65
CA ILE A 353 17.38 -21.14 0.50
C ILE A 353 18.87 -21.44 0.42
N TYR A 354 19.23 -22.72 0.58
CA TYR A 354 20.61 -23.19 0.61
C TYR A 354 20.91 -24.11 -0.58
N ALA A 355 22.04 -23.90 -1.24
CA ALA A 355 22.49 -24.68 -2.39
C ALA A 355 23.23 -25.95 -1.95
N LEU A 356 22.51 -27.07 -1.86
CA LEU A 356 23.12 -28.39 -1.61
C LEU A 356 24.01 -28.85 -2.77
N SER A 357 23.72 -28.38 -3.98
CA SER A 357 24.66 -28.42 -5.11
C SER A 357 24.50 -27.16 -5.97
N GLY A 358 25.59 -26.71 -6.59
CA GLY A 358 25.59 -25.56 -7.50
C GLY A 358 25.03 -25.85 -8.90
N GLY A 359 25.13 -24.87 -9.79
CA GLY A 359 24.81 -25.00 -11.21
C GLY A 359 23.34 -24.77 -11.57
N TRP A 360 22.68 -23.81 -10.93
CA TRP A 360 21.29 -23.46 -11.18
C TRP A 360 21.03 -21.96 -10.96
N ASN A 361 19.93 -21.49 -11.51
CA ASN A 361 19.37 -20.16 -11.34
C ASN A 361 17.99 -20.25 -10.69
N ILE A 362 17.56 -19.20 -10.01
CA ILE A 362 16.22 -19.08 -9.42
C ILE A 362 15.65 -17.68 -9.64
N ASN A 363 14.40 -17.61 -10.09
CA ASN A 363 13.69 -16.38 -10.37
C ASN A 363 12.84 -15.94 -9.17
N TRP A 364 11.98 -16.82 -8.68
CA TRP A 364 11.15 -16.56 -7.50
C TRP A 364 10.87 -17.86 -6.74
N PHE A 365 10.47 -17.72 -5.47
CA PHE A 365 9.86 -18.82 -4.72
C PHE A 365 8.51 -18.39 -4.15
N ARG A 366 7.66 -19.37 -3.85
CA ARG A 366 6.30 -19.13 -3.37
C ARG A 366 5.95 -20.09 -2.26
N ILE A 367 5.47 -19.57 -1.14
CA ILE A 367 4.99 -20.37 -0.02
C ILE A 367 3.47 -20.32 -0.04
N THR A 368 2.84 -21.45 -0.34
CA THR A 368 1.38 -21.59 -0.37
C THR A 368 0.98 -22.57 0.71
N LYS A 369 0.03 -22.26 1.61
CA LYS A 369 -0.54 -23.25 2.54
C LYS A 369 -1.12 -24.42 1.73
N VAL A 370 -1.29 -25.57 2.35
CA VAL A 370 -2.02 -26.69 1.78
C VAL A 370 -3.22 -26.86 2.70
N GLU A 371 -4.42 -26.89 2.12
CA GLU A 371 -5.64 -27.16 2.88
C GLU A 371 -5.69 -28.60 3.40
#